data_AF-A0A655AHK6-F1
#
_entry.id   AF-A0A655AHK6-F1
#
_cell.length_a   1.000
_cell.length_b   1.000
_cell.length_c   1.000
_cell.angle_alpha   90.00
_cell.angle_beta   90.00
_cell.angle_gamma   90.00
#
_symmetry.space_group_name_H-M   'P 1'
#
loop_
_entity.id
_entity.type
_entity.pdbx_description
1 polymer ?
#
loop_
_entity_poly.entity_id
_entity_poly.type
_entity_poly.pdbx_seq_one_letter_code
_entity_poly.pdbx_strand_id
1 'polypeptide(L)' 'MFGSLEVRLPNGASASIDDVEVYVGSASDRRKDAPAEGTPHVVLTGRMVCGSVVIKGPRRALLRRHRG' A
#
# COMPACT_ATOMS: atom_id res chain seq x y z
N MET A 1 15.84 -4.42 -13.80
CA MET A 1 15.90 -4.16 -12.35
C MET A 1 14.57 -4.61 -11.78
N PHE A 2 14.57 -5.55 -10.84
CA PHE A 2 13.36 -6.01 -10.17
C PHE A 2 13.24 -5.25 -8.86
N GLY A 3 12.22 -4.43 -8.71
CA GLY A 3 12.02 -3.60 -7.52
C GLY A 3 10.56 -3.63 -7.14
N SER A 4 10.28 -4.03 -5.90
CA SER A 4 8.93 -4.03 -5.35
C SER A 4 8.82 -2.99 -4.25
N LEU A 5 7.70 -2.26 -4.25
CA LEU A 5 7.37 -1.24 -3.26
C LEU A 5 6.21 -1.72 -2.38
N GLU A 6 6.45 -1.88 -1.09
CA GLU A 6 5.39 -2.07 -0.10
C GLU A 6 5.22 -0.78 0.72
N VAL A 7 4.02 -0.19 0.66
CA VAL A 7 3.65 0.98 1.46
C VAL A 7 2.63 0.58 2.51
N ARG A 8 2.78 1.10 3.73
CA ARG A 8 1.82 0.91 4.81
C ARG A 8 1.25 2.24 5.24
N LEU A 9 -0.07 2.31 5.24
CA LEU A 9 -0.81 3.51 5.61
C LEU A 9 -1.51 3.33 6.95
N PRO A 10 -1.64 4.40 7.75
CA PRO A 10 -2.40 4.35 9.00
C PRO A 10 -3.89 4.14 8.72
N ASN A 11 -4.65 3.83 9.78
CA ASN A 11 -6.11 3.79 9.69
C ASN A 11 -6.65 5.15 9.27
N GLY A 12 -7.68 5.17 8.42
CA GLY A 12 -8.31 6.41 7.95
C GLY A 12 -7.53 7.18 6.89
N ALA A 13 -6.33 6.75 6.51
CA ALA A 13 -5.64 7.28 5.33
C ALA A 13 -6.29 6.75 4.05
N SER A 14 -6.30 7.54 2.99
CA SER A 14 -6.68 7.11 1.65
C SER A 14 -5.46 7.15 0.71
N ALA A 15 -5.55 6.47 -0.43
CA ALA A 15 -4.48 6.49 -1.40
C ALA A 15 -4.96 6.31 -2.84
N SER A 16 -4.21 6.91 -3.76
CA SER A 16 -4.42 6.78 -5.21
C SER A 16 -3.18 6.15 -5.84
N ILE A 17 -3.40 5.10 -6.63
CA ILE A 17 -2.36 4.37 -7.37
C ILE A 17 -2.65 4.28 -8.87
N ASP A 18 -3.70 4.96 -9.32
CA ASP A 18 -4.16 4.93 -10.72
C ASP A 18 -3.13 5.58 -11.67
N ASP A 19 -2.30 6.48 -11.14
CA ASP A 19 -1.22 7.15 -11.84
C ASP A 19 0.11 6.37 -11.83
N VAL A 20 0.06 5.08 -11.47
CA VAL A 20 1.21 4.17 -11.55
C VAL A 20 1.15 3.35 -12.82
N GLU A 21 2.09 3.58 -13.72
CA GLU A 21 2.29 2.77 -14.91
C GLU A 21 3.14 1.54 -14.58
N VAL A 22 2.57 0.34 -14.73
CA VAL A 22 3.29 -0.92 -14.54
C VAL A 22 3.41 -1.67 -15.86
N TYR A 23 4.65 -1.93 -16.30
CA TYR A 23 4.91 -2.68 -17.55
C TYR A 23 4.87 -4.19 -17.32
N VAL A 24 5.56 -4.69 -16.29
CA VAL A 24 5.56 -6.11 -15.91
C VAL A 24 5.37 -6.21 -14.39
N GLY A 25 4.16 -6.61 -13.96
CA GLY A 25 3.80 -6.78 -12.56
C GLY A 25 2.43 -6.21 -12.21
N SER A 26 2.28 -5.61 -11.03
CA SER A 26 0.98 -5.08 -10.57
C SER A 26 1.09 -3.91 -9.61
N ALA A 27 0.09 -3.03 -9.65
CA ALA A 27 -0.21 -2.08 -8.59
C ALA A 27 -1.51 -2.50 -7.91
N SER A 28 -1.53 -2.57 -6.57
CA SER A 28 -2.72 -3.01 -5.84
C SER A 28 -2.81 -2.40 -4.46
N ASP A 29 -3.98 -1.89 -4.12
CA ASP A 29 -4.36 -1.62 -2.73
C ASP A 29 -5.02 -2.85 -2.12
N ARG A 30 -4.42 -3.41 -1.06
CA ARG A 30 -4.92 -4.61 -0.36
C ARG A 30 -5.60 -4.28 0.97
N ARG A 31 -5.94 -3.02 1.22
CA ARG A 31 -6.71 -2.60 2.39
C ARG A 31 -8.17 -3.00 2.21
N LYS A 32 -8.76 -3.58 3.27
CA LYS A 32 -10.16 -4.02 3.25
C LYS A 32 -11.16 -2.87 3.31
N ASP A 33 -10.84 -1.85 4.11
CA ASP A 33 -11.72 -0.73 4.42
C ASP A 33 -11.02 0.60 4.06
N ALA A 34 -10.45 0.68 2.85
CA ALA A 34 -9.82 1.91 2.38
C ALA A 34 -10.89 3.00 2.19
N PRO A 35 -10.80 4.15 2.89
CA PRO A 35 -11.73 5.24 2.67
C PRO A 35 -11.46 5.90 1.31
N ALA A 36 -12.51 6.39 0.64
CA ALA A 36 -12.38 7.20 -0.57
C ALA A 36 -11.68 8.53 -0.26
N GLU A 37 -12.07 9.17 0.85
CA GLU A 37 -11.47 10.40 1.36
C GLU A 37 -10.90 10.14 2.76
N GLY A 38 -9.59 10.32 2.91
CA GLY A 38 -8.85 9.96 4.11
C GLY A 38 -7.75 10.98 4.39
N THR A 39 -7.34 11.09 5.65
CA THR A 39 -6.30 12.02 6.08
C THR A 39 -5.21 11.26 6.82
N PRO A 40 -3.98 11.18 6.26
CA PRO A 40 -3.55 11.79 5.00
C PRO A 40 -4.12 11.07 3.76
N HIS A 41 -4.21 11.80 2.65
CA HIS A 41 -4.38 11.23 1.32
C HIS A 41 -3.00 11.11 0.66
N VAL A 42 -2.63 9.91 0.23
CA VAL A 42 -1.30 9.62 -0.33
C VAL A 42 -1.43 9.24 -1.80
N VAL A 43 -0.76 9.97 -2.69
CA VAL A 43 -0.75 9.68 -4.13
C VAL A 43 0.58 9.06 -4.50
N LEU A 44 0.55 7.89 -5.14
CA LEU A 44 1.72 7.27 -5.75
C LEU A 44 1.63 7.44 -7.26
N THR A 45 2.69 7.97 -7.86
CA THR A 45 2.78 8.18 -9.31
C THR A 45 4.13 7.69 -9.83
N GLY A 46 4.18 7.37 -11.12
CA GLY A 46 5.43 7.04 -11.81
C GLY A 46 5.40 5.69 -12.52
N ARG A 47 6.59 5.22 -12.92
CA ARG A 47 6.76 4.04 -13.77
C ARG A 47 7.47 2.91 -13.05
N MET A 48 6.94 1.70 -13.18
CA MET A 48 7.55 0.47 -12.68
C MET A 48 7.66 -0.57 -13.79
N VAL A 49 8.90 -0.85 -14.19
CA VAL A 49 9.19 -1.71 -15.36
C VAL A 49 9.12 -3.19 -15.01
N CYS A 50 9.54 -3.59 -13.81
CA CYS A 50 9.45 -4.99 -13.37
C CYS A 50 9.33 -5.09 -11.84
N GLY A 51 8.12 -5.35 -11.34
CA GLY A 51 7.85 -5.45 -9.90
C GLY A 51 6.41 -5.12 -9.50
N SER A 52 6.16 -5.01 -8.19
CA SER A 52 4.82 -4.73 -7.67
C SER A 52 4.78 -3.57 -6.69
N VAL A 53 3.69 -2.80 -6.73
CA VAL A 53 3.31 -1.78 -5.74
C VAL A 53 2.17 -2.36 -4.95
N VAL A 54 2.36 -2.48 -3.64
CA VAL A 54 1.33 -3.01 -2.75
C VAL A 54 1.11 -2.02 -1.61
N ILE A 55 -0.10 -1.48 -1.54
CA ILE A 55 -0.56 -0.72 -0.37
C ILE A 55 -1.19 -1.68 0.63
N LYS A 56 -0.79 -1.54 1.89
CA LYS A 56 -1.34 -2.29 3.01
C LYS A 56 -1.80 -1.36 4.12
N GLY A 57 -2.70 -1.88 4.96
CA GLY A 57 -3.15 -1.20 6.16
C GLY A 57 -2.06 -1.13 7.23
N PRO A 58 -2.36 -0.54 8.39
CA PRO A 58 -1.38 -0.41 9.44
C PRO A 58 -0.88 -1.79 9.86
N ARG A 59 0.37 -1.81 10.36
CA ARG A 59 0.95 -3.04 10.90
C ARG A 59 0.08 -3.48 12.06
N ARG A 60 -0.76 -4.50 11.84
CA ARG A 60 -1.41 -5.23 12.92
C ARG A 60 -0.29 -5.67 13.85
N ALA A 61 -0.24 -5.09 15.04
CA ALA A 61 0.49 -5.71 16.13
C ALA A 61 -0.21 -7.07 16.30
N LEU A 62 0.41 -8.12 15.77
CA LEU A 62 0.15 -9.45 16.30
C LEU A 62 0.26 -9.26 17.81
N LEU A 63 -0.85 -9.51 18.51
CA LEU A 63 -0.91 -9.58 19.96
C LEU A 63 0.44 -10.08 20.45
N ARG A 64 1.15 -9.23 21.22
CA ARG A 64 2.34 -9.63 21.95
C ARG A 64 1.89 -10.71 22.92
N ARG A 65 1.79 -11.95 22.45
CA ARG A 65 1.61 -13.14 23.28
C ARG A 65 2.97 -13.40 23.92
N HIS A 66 3.27 -12.58 24.92
CA HIS A 66 4.12 -12.97 26.03
C HIS A 66 3.27 -12.74 27.29
N ARG A 67 2.35 -13.69 27.51
CA ARG A 67 1.94 -14.11 28.84
C ARG A 67 2.69 -15.42 29.08
N GLY A 68 3.42 -15.48 30.19
CA GLY A 68 4.38 -16.53 30.52
C GLY A 68 5.73 -15.90 30.70
#